data_AF-A0A3B9HQS7-F1
#
_entry.id   AF-A0A3B9HQS7-F1
#
_cell.length_a   1.000
_cell.length_b   1.000
_cell.length_c   1.000
_cell.angle_alpha   90.00
_cell.angle_beta   90.00
_cell.angle_gamma   90.00
#
_symmetry.space_group_name_H-M   'P 1'
#
loop_
_entity.id
_entity.type
_entity.pdbx_description
1 polymer ?
#
loop_
_entity_poly.entity_id
_entity_poly.type
_entity_poly.pdbx_seq_one_letter_code
_entity_poly.pdbx_strand_id
1 'polypeptide(L)'
;MGFFANQMRSVIEWKDADPDLLIWRWNGTNDELKNASKLIINPGQAAIFVYEGQIKAIHDYPGMFELRTANLPFWTTISKIMQGFTSEHKANVYFIRITTFLNQKWGTKAPVKYTDPVYKFPVGLRAFGNFSFHITDTRKFFTEFVSNADAYPISAIKNVIVDRIMEPLTNVLATSGFSYAEVDSKRMELSKQLSELVAPEFLPLGFEMEDFRIENTDFDEKTQERIDKISDKMADAHAINAMGNINNQGLNAYSTIERLNAMNTAAANPNGMAGMGVGMGAGMGLGAGMGMMGGMGMQQPQQASAATISCSCGAAMNANAKFCPECGKPNSQGKVPCIGCGAQIKEGAKFCPECGKPQSASCPKCKASIPGGIKFCPECGEKAQ
;
A
#
# COMPACT_ATOMS: atom_id res chain seq x y z
N MET A 1 47.13 -46.94 24.75
CA MET A 1 47.49 -46.80 23.32
C MET A 1 46.46 -45.92 22.64
N GLY A 2 46.89 -44.78 22.08
CA GLY A 2 46.19 -44.11 20.98
C GLY A 2 45.02 -43.19 21.31
N PHE A 3 45.25 -42.14 22.12
CA PHE A 3 44.46 -40.90 22.02
C PHE A 3 44.79 -40.20 20.70
N PHE A 4 44.15 -40.60 19.61
CA PHE A 4 44.08 -39.82 18.37
C PHE A 4 42.62 -39.65 18.01
N ALA A 5 41.88 -38.96 18.88
CA ALA A 5 40.67 -38.30 18.44
C ALA A 5 41.11 -37.26 17.41
N ASN A 6 40.76 -37.50 16.15
CA ASN A 6 40.85 -36.55 15.05
C ASN A 6 40.38 -35.17 15.53
N GLN A 7 41.30 -34.30 15.93
CA GLN A 7 41.07 -32.86 15.87
C GLN A 7 41.05 -32.49 14.39
N MET A 8 39.95 -32.82 13.71
CA MET A 8 39.71 -32.33 12.36
C MET A 8 39.76 -30.81 12.48
N ARG A 9 40.77 -30.21 11.85
CA ARG A 9 40.97 -28.76 11.87
C ARG A 9 39.69 -28.11 11.37
N SER A 10 39.11 -27.23 12.18
CA SER A 10 37.92 -26.47 11.82
C SER A 10 38.23 -25.57 10.62
N VAL A 11 37.25 -25.48 9.72
CA VAL A 11 37.25 -24.57 8.58
C VAL A 11 36.18 -23.53 8.86
N ILE A 12 36.56 -22.25 8.81
CA ILE A 12 35.62 -21.14 8.98
C ILE A 12 35.11 -20.76 7.59
N GLU A 13 33.84 -21.03 7.34
CA GLU A 13 33.19 -20.70 6.08
C GLU A 13 31.68 -20.56 6.30
N TRP A 14 31.03 -19.77 5.44
CA TRP A 14 29.57 -19.72 5.38
C TRP A 14 29.06 -20.85 4.47
N LYS A 15 28.82 -22.02 5.05
CA LYS A 15 28.24 -23.18 4.37
C LYS A 15 26.76 -22.96 4.07
N ASP A 16 26.32 -23.41 2.90
CA ASP A 16 24.90 -23.40 2.51
C ASP A 16 24.22 -22.05 2.76
N ALA A 17 24.85 -20.98 2.29
CA ALA A 17 24.37 -19.62 2.52
C ALA A 17 22.98 -19.41 1.92
N ASP A 18 21.99 -19.22 2.80
CA ASP A 18 20.62 -18.87 2.43
C ASP A 18 20.64 -17.64 1.50
N PRO A 19 19.98 -17.70 0.33
CA PRO A 19 19.87 -16.57 -0.59
C PRO A 19 19.28 -15.31 0.05
N ASP A 20 18.39 -15.46 1.03
CA ASP A 20 17.68 -14.36 1.68
C ASP A 20 18.46 -13.74 2.84
N LEU A 21 19.59 -14.34 3.23
CA LEU A 21 20.46 -13.81 4.28
C LEU A 21 21.51 -12.84 3.74
N LEU A 22 21.58 -11.70 4.40
CA LEU A 22 22.58 -10.65 4.16
C LEU A 22 23.79 -10.83 5.06
N ILE A 23 23.56 -11.11 6.34
CA ILE A 23 24.61 -11.26 7.36
C ILE A 23 24.33 -12.52 8.15
N TRP A 24 25.38 -13.27 8.43
CA TRP A 24 25.32 -14.46 9.26
C TRP A 24 26.52 -14.52 10.19
N ARG A 25 26.26 -14.75 11.48
CA ARG A 25 27.30 -15.02 12.47
C ARG A 25 27.66 -16.49 12.40
N TRP A 26 28.96 -16.75 12.24
CA TRP A 26 29.50 -18.09 12.34
C TRP A 26 29.21 -18.67 13.72
N ASN A 27 28.66 -19.89 13.74
CA ASN A 27 28.12 -20.56 14.92
C ASN A 27 29.14 -21.46 15.63
N GLY A 28 30.41 -21.41 15.24
CA GLY A 28 31.46 -22.19 15.88
C GLY A 28 31.85 -21.65 17.25
N THR A 29 32.44 -22.51 18.05
CA THR A 29 32.91 -22.21 19.41
C THR A 29 34.24 -21.43 19.39
N ASN A 30 34.57 -20.79 20.50
CA ASN A 30 35.88 -20.14 20.68
C ASN A 30 37.05 -21.12 20.47
N ASP A 31 36.90 -22.39 20.87
CA ASP A 31 37.93 -23.41 20.68
C ASP A 31 38.06 -23.84 19.22
N GLU A 32 36.95 -23.92 18.48
CA GLU A 32 36.99 -24.12 17.03
C GLU A 32 37.58 -22.93 16.31
N LEU A 33 37.38 -21.69 16.81
CA LEU A 33 38.04 -20.51 16.26
C LEU A 33 39.56 -20.57 16.48
N LYS A 34 40.04 -20.98 17.67
CA LYS A 34 41.47 -21.16 17.97
C LYS A 34 42.13 -22.24 17.11
N ASN A 35 41.43 -23.35 16.90
CA ASN A 35 41.93 -24.50 16.16
C ASN A 35 41.69 -24.42 14.66
N ALA A 36 41.08 -23.33 14.19
CA ALA A 36 40.81 -23.13 12.78
C ALA A 36 42.10 -23.11 11.96
N SER A 37 42.07 -23.82 10.83
CA SER A 37 43.22 -23.90 9.93
C SER A 37 43.03 -23.14 8.63
N LYS A 38 41.79 -22.93 8.23
CA LYS A 38 41.41 -22.31 6.97
C LYS A 38 40.24 -21.36 7.16
N LEU A 39 40.31 -20.21 6.52
CA LEU A 39 39.19 -19.31 6.29
C LEU A 39 38.85 -19.35 4.81
N ILE A 40 37.59 -19.61 4.48
CA ILE A 40 37.11 -19.59 3.11
C ILE A 40 36.08 -18.46 2.98
N ILE A 41 36.36 -17.55 2.05
CA ILE A 41 35.44 -16.49 1.64
C ILE A 41 35.04 -16.76 0.21
N ASN A 42 33.74 -16.96 -0.03
CA ASN A 42 33.24 -17.15 -1.39
C ASN A 42 33.15 -15.80 -2.14
N PRO A 43 33.15 -15.82 -3.48
CA PRO A 43 32.89 -14.62 -4.28
C PRO A 43 31.62 -13.88 -3.84
N GLY A 44 31.72 -12.55 -3.69
CA GLY A 44 30.60 -11.72 -3.25
C GLY A 44 30.30 -11.80 -1.74
N GLN A 45 31.20 -12.36 -0.94
CA GLN A 45 31.14 -12.35 0.52
C GLN A 45 32.34 -11.60 1.11
N ALA A 46 32.16 -11.10 2.32
CA ALA A 46 33.23 -10.61 3.18
C ALA A 46 33.11 -11.23 4.58
N ALA A 47 34.23 -11.33 5.29
CA ALA A 47 34.29 -11.77 6.68
C ALA A 47 34.69 -10.60 7.59
N ILE A 48 34.04 -10.52 8.75
CA ILE A 48 34.22 -9.47 9.75
C ILE A 48 34.53 -10.16 11.09
N PHE A 49 35.63 -9.75 11.71
CA PHE A 49 36.02 -10.24 13.02
C PHE A 49 35.69 -9.20 14.09
N VAL A 50 34.85 -9.60 15.04
CA VAL A 50 34.42 -8.79 16.17
C VAL A 50 34.94 -9.41 17.45
N TYR A 51 35.67 -8.63 18.23
CA TYR A 51 36.20 -9.03 19.53
C TYR A 51 35.86 -7.97 20.56
N GLU A 52 35.25 -8.39 21.68
CA GLU A 52 34.79 -7.49 22.75
C GLU A 52 33.88 -6.36 22.25
N GLY A 53 33.00 -6.67 21.30
CA GLY A 53 32.07 -5.70 20.72
C GLY A 53 32.71 -4.71 19.74
N GLN A 54 34.00 -4.84 19.43
CA GLN A 54 34.69 -3.96 18.48
C GLN A 54 35.08 -4.71 17.20
N ILE A 55 34.88 -4.07 16.05
CA ILE A 55 35.35 -4.58 14.75
C ILE A 55 36.88 -4.46 14.69
N LYS A 56 37.57 -5.59 14.81
CA LYS A 56 39.03 -5.65 14.79
C LYS A 56 39.59 -5.84 13.39
N ALA A 57 38.91 -6.59 12.54
CA ALA A 57 39.35 -6.83 11.17
C ALA A 57 38.19 -7.09 10.21
N ILE A 58 38.38 -6.72 8.93
CA ILE A 58 37.45 -6.99 7.83
C ILE A 58 38.28 -7.57 6.68
N HIS A 59 37.72 -8.55 5.97
CA HIS A 59 38.32 -9.22 4.85
C HIS A 59 37.28 -9.35 3.73
N ASP A 60 37.49 -8.63 2.64
CA ASP A 60 36.49 -8.37 1.58
C ASP A 60 36.88 -8.94 0.21
N TYR A 61 37.95 -9.74 0.14
CA TYR A 61 38.35 -10.43 -1.07
C TYR A 61 38.14 -11.95 -0.95
N PRO A 62 37.61 -12.59 -2.02
CA PRO A 62 37.31 -14.01 -2.00
C PRO A 62 38.59 -14.86 -2.08
N GLY A 63 38.53 -16.05 -1.50
CA GLY A 63 39.63 -17.00 -1.54
C GLY A 63 39.63 -18.00 -0.39
N MET A 64 40.52 -18.98 -0.50
CA MET A 64 40.88 -19.88 0.60
C MET A 64 42.18 -19.37 1.22
N PHE A 65 42.16 -19.16 2.53
CA PHE A 65 43.28 -18.62 3.27
C PHE A 65 43.73 -19.60 4.35
N GLU A 66 44.98 -20.04 4.26
CA GLU A 66 45.59 -20.86 5.29
C GLU A 66 46.02 -19.98 6.46
N LEU A 67 45.38 -20.17 7.59
CA LEU A 67 45.50 -19.29 8.74
C LEU A 67 46.90 -19.35 9.40
N ARG A 68 47.62 -20.47 9.30
CA ARG A 68 48.96 -20.59 9.90
C ARG A 68 50.09 -20.01 9.06
N THR A 69 49.93 -20.00 7.75
CA THR A 69 50.99 -19.67 6.77
C THR A 69 50.73 -18.34 6.07
N ALA A 70 49.47 -17.92 5.96
CA ALA A 70 49.11 -16.64 5.39
C ALA A 70 49.32 -15.53 6.43
N ASN A 71 50.27 -14.62 6.17
CA ASN A 71 50.47 -13.38 6.91
C ASN A 71 49.37 -12.35 6.61
N LEU A 72 48.11 -12.74 6.77
CA LEU A 72 46.97 -11.86 6.52
C LEU A 72 46.77 -10.93 7.71
N PRO A 73 46.65 -9.60 7.51
CA PRO A 73 46.33 -8.67 8.59
C PRO A 73 45.08 -9.09 9.38
N PHE A 74 44.09 -9.68 8.70
CA PHE A 74 42.87 -10.22 9.32
C PHE A 74 43.18 -11.34 10.33
N TRP A 75 43.88 -12.39 9.91
CA TRP A 75 44.17 -13.52 10.77
C TRP A 75 45.29 -13.27 11.77
N THR A 76 46.28 -12.44 11.43
CA THR A 76 47.31 -12.02 12.39
C THR A 76 46.70 -11.26 13.56
N THR A 77 45.67 -10.44 13.32
CA THR A 77 44.89 -9.77 14.36
C THR A 77 44.12 -10.77 15.21
N ILE A 78 43.42 -11.73 14.60
CA ILE A 78 42.73 -12.81 15.32
C ILE A 78 43.73 -13.60 16.16
N SER A 79 44.80 -14.11 15.57
CA SER A 79 45.82 -14.93 16.24
C SER A 79 46.43 -14.24 17.45
N LYS A 80 46.81 -12.97 17.33
CA LYS A 80 47.38 -12.20 18.44
C LYS A 80 46.39 -12.07 19.60
N ILE A 81 45.12 -11.80 19.29
CA ILE A 81 44.05 -11.72 20.28
C ILE A 81 43.80 -13.10 20.92
N MET A 82 43.75 -14.16 20.12
CA MET A 82 43.48 -15.52 20.58
C MET A 82 44.64 -16.13 21.40
N GLN A 83 45.89 -15.68 21.23
CA GLN A 83 47.05 -16.14 22.01
C GLN A 83 47.04 -15.63 23.46
N GLY A 84 46.44 -14.47 23.72
CA GLY A 84 46.24 -13.92 25.08
C GLY A 84 44.89 -14.29 25.71
N PHE A 85 44.11 -15.17 25.06
CA PHE A 85 42.69 -15.36 25.33
C PHE A 85 42.42 -16.35 26.47
N THR A 86 41.91 -15.83 27.59
CA THR A 86 41.18 -16.60 28.61
C THR A 86 39.73 -16.78 28.17
N SER A 87 39.08 -17.89 28.57
CA SER A 87 37.78 -18.37 28.07
C SER A 87 36.58 -17.41 28.28
N GLU A 88 36.80 -16.27 28.95
CA GLU A 88 35.75 -15.33 29.37
C GLU A 88 35.42 -14.28 28.29
N HIS A 89 36.32 -14.04 27.33
CA HIS A 89 36.11 -13.06 26.27
C HIS A 89 35.28 -13.63 25.11
N LYS A 90 34.42 -12.83 24.49
CA LYS A 90 33.60 -13.25 23.34
C LYS A 90 34.23 -12.81 22.02
N ALA A 91 34.48 -13.75 21.13
CA ALA A 91 35.00 -13.54 19.79
C ALA A 91 33.99 -14.07 18.77
N ASN A 92 33.59 -13.22 17.81
CA ASN A 92 32.60 -13.56 16.80
C ASN A 92 33.15 -13.30 15.40
N VAL A 93 32.88 -14.22 14.47
CA VAL A 93 33.11 -14.03 13.04
C VAL A 93 31.76 -13.88 12.37
N TYR A 94 31.60 -12.82 11.59
CA TYR A 94 30.42 -12.58 10.77
C TYR A 94 30.80 -12.68 9.30
N PHE A 95 29.92 -13.28 8.52
CA PHE A 95 29.96 -13.21 7.07
C PHE A 95 28.88 -12.25 6.59
N ILE A 96 29.21 -11.44 5.60
CA ILE A 96 28.28 -10.51 4.96
C ILE A 96 28.34 -10.70 3.46
N ARG A 97 27.18 -10.62 2.81
CA ARG A 97 27.06 -10.63 1.36
C ARG A 97 27.24 -9.21 0.83
N ILE A 98 28.24 -9.02 -0.03
CA ILE A 98 28.63 -7.72 -0.62
C ILE A 98 28.30 -7.62 -2.11
N THR A 99 27.59 -8.60 -2.67
CA THR A 99 27.07 -8.54 -4.04
C THR A 99 26.06 -7.40 -4.20
N THR A 100 25.86 -6.93 -5.44
CA THR A 100 24.72 -6.07 -5.76
C THR A 100 23.41 -6.84 -5.60
N PHE A 101 22.48 -6.26 -4.84
CA PHE A 101 21.13 -6.77 -4.66
C PHE A 101 20.22 -6.15 -5.71
N LEU A 102 19.79 -6.95 -6.67
CA LEU A 102 19.00 -6.50 -7.81
C LEU A 102 17.50 -6.59 -7.51
N ASN A 103 16.71 -5.76 -8.20
CA ASN A 103 15.24 -5.87 -8.30
C ASN A 103 14.51 -5.92 -6.95
N GLN A 104 14.97 -5.14 -5.98
CA GLN A 104 14.33 -5.01 -4.67
C GLN A 104 13.05 -4.19 -4.80
N LYS A 105 11.91 -4.85 -4.60
CA LYS A 105 10.60 -4.22 -4.73
C LYS A 105 10.35 -3.19 -3.62
N TRP A 106 9.78 -2.04 -3.98
CA TRP A 106 9.30 -1.02 -3.06
C TRP A 106 7.88 -0.58 -3.42
N GLY A 107 7.20 0.04 -2.45
CA GLY A 107 5.85 0.56 -2.65
C GLY A 107 5.43 1.51 -1.54
N THR A 108 4.58 2.47 -1.88
CA THR A 108 3.99 3.38 -0.89
C THR A 108 3.07 2.63 0.06
N LYS A 109 3.32 2.72 1.38
CA LYS A 109 2.47 2.10 2.41
C LYS A 109 1.06 2.71 2.49
N ALA A 110 0.95 4.00 2.17
CA ALA A 110 -0.30 4.74 2.13
C ALA A 110 -0.34 5.64 0.87
N PRO A 111 -1.54 6.00 0.36
CA PRO A 111 -1.64 6.96 -0.74
C PRO A 111 -1.01 8.30 -0.37
N VAL A 112 -0.09 8.77 -1.21
CA VAL A 112 0.48 10.11 -1.17
C VAL A 112 -0.59 11.09 -1.65
N LYS A 113 -0.93 12.04 -0.79
CA LYS A 113 -1.97 13.04 -1.08
C LYS A 113 -1.34 14.32 -1.59
N TYR A 114 -1.76 14.77 -2.77
CA TYR A 114 -1.41 16.08 -3.31
C TYR A 114 -2.61 16.69 -4.04
N THR A 115 -2.52 17.98 -4.39
CA THR A 115 -3.57 18.66 -5.15
C THR A 115 -3.16 18.70 -6.61
N ASP A 116 -4.03 18.19 -7.50
CA ASP A 116 -3.75 18.22 -8.93
C ASP A 116 -3.66 19.69 -9.43
N PRO A 117 -2.60 20.07 -10.15
CA PRO A 117 -2.37 21.43 -10.60
C PRO A 117 -3.32 21.89 -11.71
N VAL A 118 -3.90 20.99 -12.50
CA VAL A 118 -4.81 21.30 -13.61
C VAL A 118 -6.25 21.30 -13.12
N TYR A 119 -6.67 20.22 -12.48
CA TYR A 119 -8.06 19.97 -12.08
C TYR A 119 -8.38 20.44 -10.65
N LYS A 120 -7.35 20.83 -9.87
CA LYS A 120 -7.48 21.44 -8.54
C LYS A 120 -8.24 20.61 -7.50
N PHE A 121 -8.32 19.29 -7.68
CA PHE A 121 -8.90 18.37 -6.70
C PHE A 121 -7.81 17.52 -6.02
N PRO A 122 -8.05 17.00 -4.80
CA PRO A 122 -7.07 16.19 -4.11
C PRO A 122 -6.99 14.79 -4.72
N VAL A 123 -5.76 14.39 -5.05
CA VAL A 123 -5.36 13.10 -5.64
C VAL A 123 -4.66 12.27 -4.56
N GLY A 124 -5.06 11.01 -4.43
CA GLY A 124 -4.36 10.00 -3.64
C GLY A 124 -3.59 9.05 -4.54
N LEU A 125 -2.27 9.23 -4.66
CA LEU A 125 -1.39 8.47 -5.54
C LEU A 125 -0.62 7.40 -4.77
N ARG A 126 -0.60 6.18 -5.30
CA ARG A 126 0.27 5.09 -4.88
C ARG A 126 1.30 4.84 -5.98
N ALA A 127 2.52 4.54 -5.58
CA ALA A 127 3.60 4.23 -6.49
C ALA A 127 4.29 2.93 -6.04
N PHE A 128 4.67 2.12 -7.02
CA PHE A 128 5.38 0.87 -6.81
C PHE A 128 6.49 0.74 -7.85
N GLY A 129 7.54 0.05 -7.48
CA GLY A 129 8.61 -0.26 -8.41
C GLY A 129 9.70 -1.09 -7.79
N ASN A 130 10.89 -0.93 -8.32
CA ASN A 130 12.07 -1.65 -7.86
C ASN A 130 13.28 -0.72 -7.73
N PHE A 131 14.28 -1.19 -6.99
CA PHE A 131 15.58 -0.57 -6.89
C PHE A 131 16.64 -1.65 -6.77
N SER A 132 17.88 -1.30 -7.04
CA SER A 132 19.05 -2.11 -6.72
C SER A 132 19.88 -1.40 -5.66
N PHE A 133 20.69 -2.14 -4.91
CA PHE A 133 21.64 -1.51 -3.98
C PHE A 133 22.88 -2.38 -3.82
N HIS A 134 23.99 -1.77 -3.45
CA HIS A 134 25.21 -2.48 -3.11
C HIS A 134 25.89 -1.83 -1.89
N ILE A 135 26.69 -2.62 -1.18
CA ILE A 135 27.42 -2.16 0.00
C ILE A 135 28.73 -1.52 -0.48
N THR A 136 28.97 -0.28 -0.06
CA THR A 136 30.19 0.48 -0.40
C THR A 136 31.20 0.49 0.74
N ASP A 137 30.72 0.56 1.98
CA ASP A 137 31.56 0.54 3.18
C ASP A 137 31.03 -0.50 4.17
N THR A 138 31.63 -1.70 4.12
CA THR A 138 31.30 -2.83 4.97
C THR A 138 31.42 -2.51 6.46
N ARG A 139 32.36 -1.63 6.87
CA ARG A 139 32.56 -1.29 8.28
C ARG A 139 31.40 -0.43 8.81
N LYS A 140 31.07 0.65 8.09
CA LYS A 140 29.94 1.52 8.45
C LYS A 140 28.65 0.74 8.42
N PHE A 141 28.44 0.00 7.35
CA PHE A 141 27.28 -0.86 7.17
C PHE A 141 27.07 -1.80 8.35
N PHE A 142 28.11 -2.55 8.73
CA PHE A 142 28.03 -3.47 9.85
C PHE A 142 27.74 -2.76 11.17
N THR A 143 28.34 -1.60 11.41
CA THR A 143 28.17 -0.85 12.66
C THR A 143 26.74 -0.29 12.81
N GLU A 144 26.14 0.17 11.71
CA GLU A 144 24.79 0.77 11.73
C GLU A 144 23.66 -0.27 11.74
N PHE A 145 23.84 -1.41 11.07
CA PHE A 145 22.77 -2.40 10.88
C PHE A 145 22.88 -3.63 11.79
N VAL A 146 24.08 -4.01 12.22
CA VAL A 146 24.28 -5.21 13.02
C VAL A 146 24.23 -4.86 14.50
N SER A 147 23.26 -5.48 15.16
CA SER A 147 23.10 -5.48 16.61
C SER A 147 23.40 -6.89 17.14
N ASN A 148 22.71 -7.34 18.19
CA ASN A 148 22.95 -8.61 18.86
C ASN A 148 22.35 -9.84 18.14
N ALA A 149 21.86 -9.72 16.90
CA ALA A 149 21.28 -10.87 16.20
C ALA A 149 22.34 -11.69 15.46
N ASP A 150 22.04 -12.98 15.34
CA ASP A 150 22.95 -13.96 14.73
C ASP A 150 22.84 -13.98 13.21
N ALA A 151 21.71 -13.54 12.66
CA ALA A 151 21.48 -13.48 11.23
C ALA A 151 20.57 -12.30 10.88
N TYR A 152 20.85 -11.65 9.75
CA TYR A 152 20.05 -10.55 9.23
C TYR A 152 19.60 -10.86 7.81
N PRO A 153 18.28 -10.88 7.55
CA PRO A 153 17.77 -11.06 6.20
C PRO A 153 17.87 -9.78 5.37
N ILE A 154 17.92 -9.92 4.05
CA ILE A 154 17.90 -8.80 3.10
C ILE A 154 16.63 -7.95 3.28
N SER A 155 15.51 -8.56 3.70
CA SER A 155 14.26 -7.85 3.96
C SER A 155 14.39 -6.79 5.06
N ALA A 156 15.29 -6.97 6.03
CA ALA A 156 15.50 -6.01 7.10
C ALA A 156 16.04 -4.68 6.55
N ILE A 157 17.08 -4.74 5.70
CA ILE A 157 17.61 -3.52 5.08
C ILE A 157 16.63 -2.94 4.05
N LYS A 158 15.96 -3.77 3.27
CA LYS A 158 14.96 -3.31 2.31
C LYS A 158 13.91 -2.43 2.99
N ASN A 159 13.37 -2.86 4.14
CA ASN A 159 12.37 -2.07 4.87
C ASN A 159 12.93 -0.70 5.30
N VAL A 160 14.17 -0.70 5.77
CA VAL A 160 14.87 0.49 6.22
C VAL A 160 15.16 1.48 5.07
N ILE A 161 15.43 0.98 3.86
CA ILE A 161 15.55 1.80 2.64
C ILE A 161 14.18 2.36 2.26
N VAL A 162 13.18 1.49 2.14
CA VAL A 162 11.82 1.87 1.73
C VAL A 162 11.24 2.95 2.64
N ASP A 163 11.46 2.85 3.95
CA ASP A 163 10.95 3.82 4.92
C ASP A 163 11.60 5.21 4.80
N ARG A 164 12.89 5.28 4.42
CA ARG A 164 13.57 6.56 4.18
C ARG A 164 13.17 7.21 2.85
N ILE A 165 12.74 6.43 1.86
CA ILE A 165 12.32 6.97 0.56
C ILE A 165 10.92 7.61 0.61
N MET A 166 10.06 7.24 1.57
CA MET A 166 8.65 7.65 1.59
C MET A 166 8.43 9.18 1.73
N GLU A 167 9.18 9.82 2.61
CA GLU A 167 9.06 11.26 2.84
C GLU A 167 9.59 12.07 1.64
N PRO A 168 10.82 11.82 1.13
CA PRO A 168 11.33 12.42 -0.10
C PRO A 168 10.40 12.19 -1.30
N LEU A 169 9.85 10.98 -1.47
CA LEU A 169 8.91 10.67 -2.54
C LEU A 169 7.66 11.54 -2.47
N THR A 170 7.09 11.69 -1.27
CA THR A 170 5.91 12.54 -1.04
C THR A 170 6.19 13.99 -1.42
N ASN A 171 7.37 14.50 -1.05
CA ASN A 171 7.78 15.86 -1.38
C ASN A 171 7.97 16.05 -2.89
N VAL A 172 8.67 15.13 -3.56
CA VAL A 172 8.89 15.17 -5.01
C VAL A 172 7.56 15.14 -5.78
N LEU A 173 6.63 14.26 -5.38
CA LEU A 173 5.29 14.19 -6.00
C LEU A 173 4.47 15.46 -5.76
N ALA A 174 4.52 16.05 -4.57
CA ALA A 174 3.78 17.28 -4.27
C ALA A 174 4.38 18.52 -4.97
N THR A 175 5.71 18.61 -5.06
CA THR A 175 6.43 19.79 -5.59
C THR A 175 6.57 19.77 -7.10
N SER A 176 6.68 18.58 -7.72
CA SER A 176 6.79 18.45 -9.18
C SER A 176 5.60 19.04 -9.93
N GLY A 177 4.43 19.13 -9.29
CA GLY A 177 3.26 19.76 -9.89
C GLY A 177 2.85 19.07 -11.18
N PHE A 178 2.95 17.74 -11.24
CA PHE A 178 2.41 16.96 -12.35
C PHE A 178 0.92 16.73 -12.16
N SER A 179 0.14 16.81 -13.24
CA SER A 179 -1.24 16.34 -13.21
C SER A 179 -1.28 14.82 -13.21
N TYR A 180 -2.36 14.23 -12.69
CA TYR A 180 -2.57 12.78 -12.66
C TYR A 180 -2.36 12.12 -14.04
N ALA A 181 -2.69 12.81 -15.12
CA ALA A 181 -2.53 12.33 -16.50
C ALA A 181 -1.07 12.32 -16.99
N GLU A 182 -0.19 13.11 -16.37
CA GLU A 182 1.20 13.27 -16.78
C GLU A 182 2.15 12.40 -15.96
N VAL A 183 1.75 11.98 -14.74
CA VAL A 183 2.57 11.19 -13.81
C VAL A 183 3.22 10.00 -14.52
N ASP A 184 2.44 9.22 -15.28
CA ASP A 184 2.93 8.04 -16.00
C ASP A 184 4.01 8.37 -17.04
N SER A 185 3.85 9.47 -17.76
CA SER A 185 4.81 9.93 -18.78
C SER A 185 6.09 10.47 -18.15
N LYS A 186 6.02 10.92 -16.89
CA LYS A 186 7.11 11.58 -16.16
C LYS A 186 7.79 10.70 -15.12
N ARG A 187 7.43 9.41 -15.02
CA ARG A 187 8.01 8.45 -14.06
C ARG A 187 9.55 8.38 -14.07
N MET A 188 10.18 8.46 -15.24
CA MET A 188 11.64 8.44 -15.35
C MET A 188 12.28 9.67 -14.71
N GLU A 189 11.68 10.85 -14.94
CA GLU A 189 12.13 12.13 -14.37
C GLU A 189 11.97 12.12 -12.85
N LEU A 190 10.80 11.66 -12.36
CA LEU A 190 10.53 11.48 -10.93
C LEU A 190 11.50 10.51 -10.26
N SER A 191 11.78 9.36 -10.91
CA SER A 191 12.70 8.35 -10.38
C SER A 191 14.11 8.92 -10.22
N LYS A 192 14.59 9.68 -11.22
CA LYS A 192 15.90 10.32 -11.18
C LYS A 192 16.00 11.38 -10.08
N GLN A 193 15.04 12.30 -10.02
CA GLN A 193 15.01 13.34 -8.99
C GLN A 193 15.00 12.75 -7.58
N LEU A 194 14.19 11.72 -7.37
CA LEU A 194 14.12 11.04 -6.07
C LEU A 194 15.43 10.34 -5.72
N SER A 195 16.04 9.63 -6.68
CA SER A 195 17.31 8.94 -6.46
C SER A 195 18.44 9.91 -6.07
N GLU A 196 18.50 11.09 -6.70
CA GLU A 196 19.48 12.14 -6.37
C GLU A 196 19.23 12.72 -4.97
N LEU A 197 17.97 12.88 -4.57
CA LEU A 197 17.59 13.42 -3.27
C LEU A 197 17.93 12.47 -2.10
N VAL A 198 17.74 11.17 -2.27
CA VAL A 198 17.95 10.17 -1.19
C VAL A 198 19.36 9.62 -1.10
N ALA A 199 20.15 9.69 -2.19
CA ALA A 199 21.53 9.24 -2.22
C ALA A 199 22.39 9.70 -1.02
N PRO A 200 22.40 10.98 -0.59
CA PRO A 200 23.22 11.42 0.53
C PRO A 200 22.79 10.83 1.89
N GLU A 201 21.56 10.34 2.03
CA GLU A 201 21.10 9.70 3.27
C GLU A 201 21.64 8.27 3.45
N PHE A 202 22.01 7.61 2.35
CA PHE A 202 22.47 6.22 2.36
C PHE A 202 24.00 6.09 2.53
N LEU A 203 24.77 7.07 2.06
CA LEU A 203 26.24 7.06 2.20
C LEU A 203 26.73 6.91 3.65
N PRO A 204 26.16 7.59 4.67
CA PRO A 204 26.55 7.39 6.07
C PRO A 204 26.28 5.96 6.57
N LEU A 205 25.29 5.29 5.99
CA LEU A 205 24.89 3.92 6.33
C LEU A 205 25.74 2.85 5.64
N GLY A 206 26.69 3.25 4.78
CA GLY A 206 27.67 2.35 4.14
C GLY A 206 27.16 1.57 2.93
N PHE A 207 26.07 2.01 2.30
CA PHE A 207 25.58 1.44 1.05
C PHE A 207 25.10 2.54 0.08
N GLU A 208 25.00 2.19 -1.19
CA GLU A 208 24.47 3.05 -2.24
C GLU A 208 23.31 2.37 -2.94
N MET A 209 22.33 3.19 -3.35
CA MET A 209 21.19 2.75 -4.14
C MET A 209 21.47 3.02 -5.61
N GLU A 210 21.16 2.04 -6.45
CA GLU A 210 21.33 2.07 -7.89
C GLU A 210 20.02 1.70 -8.57
N ASP A 211 19.84 2.13 -9.81
CA ASP A 211 18.74 1.69 -10.68
C ASP A 211 17.35 1.79 -10.02
N PHE A 212 17.05 2.93 -9.38
CA PHE A 212 15.74 3.18 -8.79
C PHE A 212 14.71 3.47 -9.88
N ARG A 213 13.60 2.72 -9.89
CA ARG A 213 12.54 2.82 -10.90
C ARG A 213 11.15 2.85 -10.28
N ILE A 214 10.29 3.71 -10.83
CA ILE A 214 8.84 3.66 -10.66
C ILE A 214 8.25 2.81 -11.80
N GLU A 215 7.80 1.60 -11.50
CA GLU A 215 7.23 0.69 -12.50
C GLU A 215 5.76 0.95 -12.76
N ASN A 216 4.99 1.31 -11.73
CA ASN A 216 3.57 1.57 -11.87
C ASN A 216 3.08 2.59 -10.85
N THR A 217 2.02 3.30 -11.21
CA THR A 217 1.27 4.21 -10.35
C THR A 217 -0.20 3.85 -10.36
N ASP A 218 -0.82 3.97 -9.21
CA ASP A 218 -2.24 3.65 -9.01
C ASP A 218 -2.88 4.74 -8.16
N PHE A 219 -4.18 4.96 -8.30
CA PHE A 219 -4.90 5.98 -7.55
C PHE A 219 -5.84 5.35 -6.53
N ASP A 220 -6.13 6.07 -5.45
CA ASP A 220 -7.15 5.62 -4.52
C ASP A 220 -8.56 5.68 -5.15
N GLU A 221 -9.48 4.86 -4.63
CA GLU A 221 -10.83 4.68 -5.19
C GLU A 221 -11.56 6.02 -5.39
N LYS A 222 -11.43 6.95 -4.43
CA LYS A 222 -12.05 8.29 -4.51
C LYS A 222 -11.47 9.16 -5.63
N THR A 223 -10.17 9.05 -5.88
CA THR A 223 -9.53 9.75 -6.98
C THR A 223 -9.92 9.10 -8.30
N GLN A 224 -9.93 7.76 -8.37
CA GLN A 224 -10.29 7.03 -9.57
C GLN A 224 -11.71 7.37 -10.03
N GLU A 225 -12.70 7.39 -9.11
CA GLU A 225 -14.07 7.81 -9.43
C GLU A 225 -14.16 9.23 -10.01
N ARG A 226 -13.27 10.14 -9.60
CA ARG A 226 -13.23 11.51 -10.13
C ARG A 226 -12.58 11.54 -11.50
N ILE A 227 -11.48 10.79 -11.68
CA ILE A 227 -10.80 10.62 -12.96
C ILE A 227 -11.77 10.04 -13.98
N ASP A 228 -12.55 9.01 -13.62
CA ASP A 228 -13.51 8.37 -14.52
C ASP A 228 -14.60 9.38 -14.95
N LYS A 229 -15.18 10.13 -14.00
CA LYS A 229 -16.16 11.19 -14.31
C LYS A 229 -15.61 12.30 -15.20
N ILE A 230 -14.33 12.65 -15.04
CA ILE A 230 -13.66 13.65 -15.90
C ILE A 230 -13.43 13.06 -17.29
N SER A 231 -12.95 11.83 -17.35
CA SER A 231 -12.63 11.12 -18.58
C SER A 231 -13.87 10.88 -19.44
N ASP A 232 -14.99 10.48 -18.84
CA ASP A 232 -16.27 10.33 -19.54
C ASP A 232 -16.72 11.65 -20.17
N LYS A 233 -16.70 12.74 -19.39
CA LYS A 233 -17.07 14.08 -19.89
C LYS A 233 -16.13 14.58 -20.98
N MET A 234 -14.83 14.29 -20.86
CA MET A 234 -13.85 14.63 -21.88
C MET A 234 -14.02 13.80 -23.14
N ALA A 235 -14.29 12.50 -23.02
CA ALA A 235 -14.57 11.62 -24.15
C ALA A 235 -15.84 12.08 -24.88
N ASP A 236 -16.89 12.47 -24.15
CA ASP A 236 -18.09 13.07 -24.73
C ASP A 236 -17.76 14.36 -25.49
N ALA A 237 -17.01 15.28 -24.87
CA ALA A 237 -16.61 16.53 -25.52
C ALA A 237 -15.70 16.31 -26.74
N HIS A 238 -14.75 15.37 -26.66
CA HIS A 238 -13.84 15.04 -27.75
C HIS A 238 -14.52 14.28 -28.87
N ALA A 239 -15.43 13.35 -28.58
CA ALA A 239 -16.24 12.67 -29.58
C ALA A 239 -17.08 13.69 -30.35
N ILE A 240 -17.63 14.71 -29.67
CA ILE A 240 -18.41 15.76 -30.31
C ILE A 240 -17.54 16.69 -31.15
N ASN A 241 -16.34 17.04 -30.68
CA ASN A 241 -15.38 17.82 -31.46
C ASN A 241 -14.75 17.03 -32.63
N ALA A 242 -14.59 15.71 -32.50
CA ALA A 242 -14.02 14.84 -33.53
C ALA A 242 -15.05 14.44 -34.58
N MET A 243 -16.32 14.26 -34.19
CA MET A 243 -17.45 14.12 -35.11
C MET A 243 -17.83 15.47 -35.74
N GLY A 244 -17.50 16.57 -35.09
CA GLY A 244 -17.82 17.93 -35.50
C GLY A 244 -16.59 18.74 -35.87
N ASN A 245 -16.18 18.66 -37.14
CA ASN A 245 -15.27 19.63 -37.75
C ASN A 245 -15.99 20.99 -37.93
N ILE A 246 -16.40 21.62 -36.83
CA ILE A 246 -17.23 22.84 -36.83
C ILE A 246 -16.74 23.81 -35.75
N ASN A 247 -15.82 24.67 -36.18
CA ASN A 247 -15.60 26.06 -35.77
C ASN A 247 -16.37 26.56 -34.53
N ASN A 248 -15.68 26.91 -33.43
CA ASN A 248 -16.05 27.88 -32.35
C ASN A 248 -17.52 27.94 -31.85
N GLN A 249 -18.37 26.98 -32.20
CA GLN A 249 -19.77 26.81 -31.79
C GLN A 249 -19.93 25.61 -30.84
N GLY A 250 -18.83 24.89 -30.55
CA GLY A 250 -18.81 23.75 -29.63
C GLY A 250 -19.22 24.09 -28.19
N LEU A 251 -19.15 25.36 -27.79
CA LEU A 251 -19.69 25.81 -26.49
C LEU A 251 -21.23 25.78 -26.43
N ASN A 252 -21.91 26.02 -27.57
CA ASN A 252 -23.37 25.89 -27.65
C ASN A 252 -23.81 24.42 -27.64
N ALA A 253 -22.95 23.50 -28.12
CA ALA A 253 -23.22 22.07 -28.07
C ALA A 253 -23.28 21.57 -26.62
N TYR A 254 -22.42 22.06 -25.71
CA TYR A 254 -22.47 21.73 -24.28
C TYR A 254 -23.82 22.08 -23.64
N SER A 255 -24.31 23.30 -23.84
CA SER A 255 -25.64 23.73 -23.35
C SER A 255 -26.79 22.93 -23.96
N THR A 256 -26.60 22.42 -25.19
CA THR A 256 -27.58 21.61 -25.90
C THR A 256 -27.60 20.19 -25.35
N ILE A 257 -26.46 19.60 -25.01
CA ILE A 257 -26.37 18.27 -24.39
C ILE A 257 -26.91 18.30 -22.97
N GLU A 258 -26.64 19.35 -22.20
CA GLU A 258 -27.22 19.50 -20.86
C GLU A 258 -28.75 19.63 -20.93
N ARG A 259 -29.27 20.35 -21.95
CA ARG A 259 -30.71 20.37 -22.26
C ARG A 259 -31.24 19.02 -22.72
N LEU A 260 -30.51 18.26 -23.53
CA LEU A 260 -30.92 16.94 -24.01
C LEU A 260 -30.90 15.90 -22.89
N ASN A 261 -29.91 15.95 -22.00
CA ASN A 261 -29.87 15.11 -20.80
C ASN A 261 -31.00 15.48 -19.84
N ALA A 262 -31.29 16.77 -19.64
CA ALA A 262 -32.47 17.21 -18.89
C ALA A 262 -33.78 16.73 -19.54
N MET A 263 -33.88 16.77 -20.88
CA MET A 263 -35.03 16.27 -21.63
C MET A 263 -35.17 14.74 -21.55
N ASN A 264 -34.08 13.98 -21.64
CA ASN A 264 -34.08 12.53 -21.51
C ASN A 264 -34.42 12.08 -20.08
N THR A 265 -33.93 12.80 -19.07
CA THR A 265 -34.26 12.52 -17.65
C THR A 265 -35.74 12.86 -17.35
N ALA A 266 -36.31 13.86 -18.04
CA ALA A 266 -37.73 14.19 -17.99
C ALA A 266 -38.59 13.19 -18.77
N ALA A 267 -38.14 12.72 -19.94
CA ALA A 267 -38.82 11.72 -20.75
C ALA A 267 -38.78 10.30 -20.13
N ALA A 268 -37.73 9.98 -19.37
CA ALA A 268 -37.62 8.75 -18.59
C ALA A 268 -38.53 8.74 -17.35
N ASN A 269 -39.20 9.86 -17.02
CA ASN A 269 -40.20 9.99 -15.96
C ASN A 269 -41.58 10.40 -16.51
N PRO A 270 -42.23 9.57 -17.36
CA PRO A 270 -43.50 9.90 -18.03
C PRO A 270 -44.70 10.07 -17.08
N ASN A 271 -44.57 9.69 -15.80
CA ASN A 271 -45.63 9.83 -14.79
C ASN A 271 -45.42 11.01 -13.80
N GLY A 272 -44.40 11.84 -14.02
CA GLY A 272 -44.19 13.06 -13.24
C GLY A 272 -44.90 14.25 -13.87
N MET A 273 -45.84 14.87 -13.14
CA MET A 273 -46.60 16.07 -13.56
C MET A 273 -45.72 17.30 -13.94
N ALA A 274 -44.40 17.21 -13.79
CA ALA A 274 -43.43 18.20 -14.27
C ALA A 274 -43.14 18.14 -15.79
N GLY A 275 -43.48 17.03 -16.49
CA GLY A 275 -43.25 16.87 -17.93
C GLY A 275 -44.19 17.67 -18.83
N MET A 276 -45.30 18.20 -18.28
CA MET A 276 -46.32 18.94 -19.05
C MET A 276 -46.12 20.47 -19.00
N GLY A 277 -45.21 20.97 -18.16
CA GLY A 277 -44.92 22.42 -18.05
C GLY A 277 -43.93 22.95 -19.10
N VAL A 278 -43.08 22.08 -19.67
CA VAL A 278 -42.05 22.48 -20.65
C VAL A 278 -42.50 22.24 -22.10
N GLY A 279 -43.37 21.25 -22.33
CA GLY A 279 -43.94 20.97 -23.67
C GLY A 279 -44.99 21.98 -24.15
N MET A 280 -45.52 22.82 -23.25
CA MET A 280 -46.54 23.83 -23.59
C MET A 280 -46.03 25.28 -23.47
N GLY A 281 -44.88 25.50 -22.84
CA GLY A 281 -44.27 26.83 -22.66
C GLY A 281 -43.36 27.27 -23.82
N ALA A 282 -43.00 26.38 -24.75
CA ALA A 282 -42.17 26.69 -25.91
C ALA A 282 -42.97 26.97 -27.20
N GLY A 283 -44.31 26.86 -27.16
CA GLY A 283 -45.19 26.92 -28.33
C GLY A 283 -46.04 28.19 -28.49
N MET A 284 -45.99 29.17 -27.58
CA MET A 284 -46.77 30.42 -27.68
C MET A 284 -45.94 31.65 -27.30
N GLY A 285 -44.93 31.93 -28.13
CA GLY A 285 -44.13 33.16 -28.06
C GLY A 285 -44.41 34.10 -29.24
N LEU A 286 -45.66 34.33 -29.61
CA LEU A 286 -46.06 35.39 -30.55
C LEU A 286 -47.46 35.92 -30.19
N GLY A 287 -47.49 37.13 -29.61
CA GLY A 287 -48.62 38.05 -29.75
C GLY A 287 -49.55 38.20 -28.54
N ALA A 288 -49.67 39.47 -28.13
CA ALA A 288 -50.81 40.10 -27.46
C ALA A 288 -50.95 40.01 -25.93
N GLY A 289 -50.93 41.21 -25.32
CA GLY A 289 -52.07 41.60 -24.48
C GLY A 289 -51.86 41.57 -22.98
N MET A 290 -51.24 42.62 -22.46
CA MET A 290 -51.85 43.51 -21.46
C MET A 290 -53.02 42.96 -20.63
N GLY A 291 -52.81 42.84 -19.32
CA GLY A 291 -53.85 43.11 -18.33
C GLY A 291 -54.22 41.98 -17.38
N MET A 292 -54.37 42.38 -16.11
CA MET A 292 -55.24 41.81 -15.06
C MET A 292 -54.64 40.83 -14.04
N MET A 293 -54.72 41.31 -12.78
CA MET A 293 -55.13 40.61 -11.55
C MET A 293 -54.12 39.62 -10.96
N GLY A 294 -53.54 39.82 -9.78
CA GLY A 294 -54.13 40.34 -8.54
C GLY A 294 -54.62 39.16 -7.69
N GLY A 295 -53.90 38.81 -6.62
CA GLY A 295 -54.38 37.79 -5.67
C GLY A 295 -53.29 37.14 -4.81
N MET A 296 -53.42 37.32 -3.50
CA MET A 296 -52.62 36.76 -2.41
C MET A 296 -52.51 35.22 -2.43
N GLY A 297 -51.45 34.68 -1.81
CA GLY A 297 -51.47 33.29 -1.34
C GLY A 297 -50.12 32.76 -0.88
N MET A 298 -49.98 32.57 0.43
CA MET A 298 -48.88 31.93 1.17
C MET A 298 -48.42 30.58 0.58
N GLN A 299 -47.12 30.28 0.63
CA GLN A 299 -46.66 28.89 0.54
C GLN A 299 -45.44 28.58 1.42
N GLN A 300 -45.67 27.56 2.26
CA GLN A 300 -44.77 26.82 3.13
C GLN A 300 -43.86 25.86 2.34
N PRO A 301 -42.81 25.28 2.96
CA PRO A 301 -41.67 24.68 2.27
C PRO A 301 -41.97 23.29 1.68
N GLN A 302 -41.44 23.06 0.48
CA GLN A 302 -41.60 21.84 -0.30
C GLN A 302 -40.61 20.75 0.13
N GLN A 303 -41.18 19.59 0.45
CA GLN A 303 -40.52 18.39 0.98
C GLN A 303 -40.10 17.47 -0.18
N ALA A 304 -38.87 16.99 -0.13
CA ALA A 304 -38.25 16.14 -1.15
C ALA A 304 -38.95 14.77 -1.28
N SER A 305 -39.12 14.33 -2.54
CA SER A 305 -39.64 13.01 -2.93
C SER A 305 -38.76 11.89 -2.38
N ALA A 306 -39.35 11.04 -1.55
CA ALA A 306 -38.66 9.93 -0.89
C ALA A 306 -38.74 8.64 -1.71
N ALA A 307 -37.66 7.87 -1.71
CA ALA A 307 -37.55 6.56 -2.34
C ALA A 307 -38.56 5.55 -1.75
N THR A 308 -39.07 4.64 -2.57
CA THR A 308 -40.00 3.57 -2.16
C THR A 308 -39.21 2.28 -1.87
N ILE A 309 -39.49 1.63 -0.75
CA ILE A 309 -38.90 0.34 -0.32
C ILE A 309 -39.97 -0.73 -0.11
N SER A 310 -39.62 -2.01 -0.20
CA SER A 310 -40.51 -3.12 0.13
C SER A 310 -40.41 -3.50 1.61
N CYS A 311 -41.55 -3.58 2.27
CA CYS A 311 -41.66 -4.09 3.64
C CYS A 311 -41.55 -5.62 3.65
N SER A 312 -41.13 -6.20 4.79
CA SER A 312 -41.11 -7.65 5.02
C SER A 312 -42.48 -8.36 4.88
N CYS A 313 -43.60 -7.62 4.79
CA CYS A 313 -44.92 -8.18 4.46
C CYS A 313 -45.25 -8.12 2.95
N GLY A 314 -44.32 -7.67 2.10
CA GLY A 314 -44.49 -7.54 0.66
C GLY A 314 -45.06 -6.20 0.18
N ALA A 315 -45.51 -5.32 1.07
CA ALA A 315 -46.08 -4.01 0.71
C ALA A 315 -45.01 -2.96 0.42
N ALA A 316 -45.22 -2.13 -0.61
CA ALA A 316 -44.35 -1.00 -0.92
C ALA A 316 -44.65 0.18 0.03
N MET A 317 -43.61 0.76 0.63
CA MET A 317 -43.72 1.88 1.56
C MET A 317 -42.63 2.92 1.33
N ASN A 318 -42.86 4.14 1.78
CA ASN A 318 -41.88 5.22 1.70
C ASN A 318 -40.68 4.92 2.62
N ALA A 319 -39.45 5.08 2.11
CA ALA A 319 -38.20 4.88 2.84
C ALA A 319 -38.11 5.66 4.16
N ASN A 320 -38.78 6.82 4.23
CA ASN A 320 -38.80 7.68 5.41
C ASN A 320 -39.96 7.37 6.37
N ALA A 321 -40.84 6.42 6.06
CA ALA A 321 -41.93 6.02 6.95
C ALA A 321 -41.38 5.15 8.10
N LYS A 322 -41.68 5.50 9.37
CA LYS A 322 -41.21 4.75 10.55
C LYS A 322 -41.91 3.40 10.73
N PHE A 323 -43.14 3.25 10.24
CA PHE A 323 -43.92 2.02 10.32
C PHE A 323 -44.60 1.77 8.97
N CYS A 324 -44.78 0.50 8.62
CA CYS A 324 -45.52 0.12 7.43
C CYS A 324 -47.01 0.47 7.62
N PRO A 325 -47.62 1.26 6.72
CA PRO A 325 -49.02 1.67 6.83
C PRO A 325 -50.01 0.51 6.71
N GLU A 326 -49.60 -0.62 6.11
CA GLU A 326 -50.46 -1.81 5.92
C GLU A 326 -50.37 -2.82 7.08
N CYS A 327 -49.18 -3.06 7.63
CA CYS A 327 -48.99 -4.12 8.65
C CYS A 327 -48.52 -3.63 10.02
N GLY A 328 -48.29 -2.32 10.19
CA GLY A 328 -47.88 -1.69 11.45
C GLY A 328 -46.46 -2.03 11.93
N LYS A 329 -45.70 -2.85 11.20
CA LYS A 329 -44.33 -3.22 11.59
C LYS A 329 -43.35 -2.08 11.31
N PRO A 330 -42.36 -1.84 12.20
CA PRO A 330 -41.40 -0.75 12.02
C PRO A 330 -40.53 -0.96 10.78
N ASN A 331 -40.19 0.14 10.13
CA ASN A 331 -39.31 0.15 8.97
C ASN A 331 -37.88 -0.20 9.40
N SER A 332 -37.50 -1.46 9.19
CA SER A 332 -36.18 -2.00 9.52
C SER A 332 -35.23 -1.88 8.32
N GLN A 333 -35.02 -0.68 7.80
CA GLN A 333 -33.94 -0.45 6.83
C GLN A 333 -32.59 -0.81 7.47
N GLY A 334 -32.04 -1.96 7.07
CA GLY A 334 -30.66 -2.37 7.28
C GLY A 334 -30.20 -2.37 8.73
N LYS A 335 -31.10 -2.61 9.69
CA LYS A 335 -30.74 -2.75 11.11
C LYS A 335 -31.21 -4.09 11.67
N VAL A 336 -30.26 -4.95 12.04
CA VAL A 336 -30.48 -6.25 12.70
C VAL A 336 -30.32 -6.09 14.22
N PRO A 337 -31.05 -6.84 15.06
CA PRO A 337 -30.83 -6.82 16.50
C PRO A 337 -29.49 -7.50 16.84
N CYS A 338 -28.73 -6.89 17.74
CA CYS A 338 -27.47 -7.42 18.25
C CYS A 338 -27.69 -8.75 18.97
N ILE A 339 -26.87 -9.76 18.65
CA ILE A 339 -26.95 -11.12 19.23
C ILE A 339 -26.75 -11.11 20.76
N GLY A 340 -26.03 -10.11 21.27
CA GLY A 340 -25.67 -10.00 22.69
C GLY A 340 -26.62 -9.18 23.56
N CYS A 341 -27.09 -8.03 23.06
CA CYS A 341 -27.87 -7.07 23.86
C CYS A 341 -29.20 -6.66 23.21
N GLY A 342 -29.52 -7.15 22.01
CA GLY A 342 -30.75 -6.81 21.29
C GLY A 342 -30.81 -5.42 20.65
N ALA A 343 -29.78 -4.58 20.83
CA ALA A 343 -29.71 -3.25 20.22
C ALA A 343 -29.70 -3.31 18.69
N GLN A 344 -30.39 -2.38 18.02
CA GLN A 344 -30.46 -2.34 16.56
C GLN A 344 -29.15 -1.85 15.93
N ILE A 345 -28.41 -2.76 15.30
CA ILE A 345 -27.12 -2.52 14.65
C ILE A 345 -27.24 -2.57 13.13
N LYS A 346 -26.38 -1.85 12.41
CA LYS A 346 -26.36 -1.90 10.94
C LYS A 346 -26.07 -3.33 10.45
N GLU A 347 -26.84 -3.79 9.47
CA GLU A 347 -26.68 -5.10 8.84
C GLU A 347 -25.25 -5.26 8.29
N GLY A 348 -24.54 -6.30 8.72
CA GLY A 348 -23.12 -6.54 8.40
C GLY A 348 -22.09 -5.92 9.38
N ALA A 349 -22.51 -5.28 10.47
CA ALA A 349 -21.57 -4.76 11.47
C ALA A 349 -20.84 -5.91 12.20
N LYS A 350 -19.49 -5.93 12.16
CA LYS A 350 -18.66 -6.99 12.80
C LYS A 350 -18.74 -7.00 14.33
N PHE A 351 -18.99 -5.84 14.94
CA PHE A 351 -19.09 -5.65 16.39
C PHE A 351 -20.28 -4.76 16.72
N CYS A 352 -20.92 -4.99 17.86
CA CYS A 352 -21.97 -4.11 18.33
C CYS A 352 -21.37 -2.82 18.92
N PRO A 353 -21.75 -1.63 18.44
CA PRO A 353 -21.26 -0.35 18.98
C PRO A 353 -21.73 -0.07 20.42
N GLU A 354 -22.79 -0.73 20.89
CA GLU A 354 -23.35 -0.52 22.23
C GLU A 354 -22.75 -1.47 23.29
N CYS A 355 -22.56 -2.75 22.95
CA CYS A 355 -22.09 -3.75 23.92
C CYS A 355 -20.72 -4.38 23.60
N GLY A 356 -20.10 -4.00 22.48
CA GLY A 356 -18.77 -4.47 22.08
C GLY A 356 -18.69 -5.92 21.61
N LYS A 357 -19.77 -6.72 21.69
CA LYS A 357 -19.73 -8.14 21.29
C LYS A 357 -19.65 -8.33 19.78
N PRO A 358 -18.86 -9.30 19.28
CA PRO A 358 -18.79 -9.63 17.86
C PRO A 358 -20.13 -10.18 17.36
N GLN A 359 -20.48 -9.87 16.11
CA GLN A 359 -21.77 -10.23 15.48
C GLN A 359 -21.61 -11.30 14.39
N SER A 360 -20.42 -11.90 14.29
CA SER A 360 -20.11 -13.06 13.46
C SER A 360 -19.66 -14.20 14.36
N ALA A 361 -20.29 -15.37 14.22
CA ALA A 361 -19.83 -16.60 14.85
C ALA A 361 -18.82 -17.29 13.90
N SER A 362 -17.80 -17.96 14.43
CA SER A 362 -16.89 -18.77 13.62
C SER A 362 -17.37 -20.22 13.63
N CYS A 363 -17.44 -20.86 12.46
CA CYS A 363 -17.80 -22.27 12.37
C CYS A 363 -16.77 -23.14 13.12
N PRO A 364 -17.16 -24.00 14.07
CA PRO A 364 -16.20 -24.83 14.81
C PRO A 364 -15.44 -25.84 13.95
N LYS A 365 -15.96 -26.18 12.76
CA LYS A 365 -15.38 -27.20 11.87
C LYS A 365 -14.50 -26.60 10.75
N CYS A 366 -15.00 -25.60 10.03
CA CYS A 366 -14.28 -25.01 8.89
C CYS A 366 -13.67 -23.64 9.18
N LYS A 367 -13.88 -23.09 10.39
CA LYS A 367 -13.42 -21.75 10.81
C LYS A 367 -13.92 -20.58 9.95
N ALA A 368 -14.81 -20.83 9.00
CA ALA A 368 -15.43 -19.80 8.17
C ALA A 368 -16.29 -18.85 9.02
N SER A 369 -16.27 -17.56 8.67
CA SER A 369 -17.05 -16.53 9.34
C SER A 369 -18.52 -16.67 8.96
N ILE A 370 -19.37 -16.99 9.93
CA ILE A 370 -20.82 -17.14 9.77
C ILE A 370 -21.48 -15.79 10.12
N PRO A 371 -22.17 -15.13 9.17
CA PRO A 371 -23.00 -13.95 9.45
C PRO A 371 -24.10 -14.30 10.46
N GLY A 372 -24.33 -13.44 11.46
CA GLY A 372 -25.32 -13.69 12.51
C GLY A 372 -26.74 -13.92 11.97
N GLY A 373 -27.41 -14.98 12.44
CA GLY A 373 -28.81 -15.32 12.10
C GLY A 373 -29.02 -16.63 11.36
N ILE A 374 -27.96 -17.31 10.90
CA ILE A 374 -28.07 -18.58 10.18
C ILE A 374 -27.76 -19.78 11.09
N LYS A 375 -28.67 -20.76 11.11
CA LYS A 375 -28.59 -21.99 11.94
C LYS A 375 -27.63 -23.05 11.39
N PHE A 376 -27.16 -22.88 10.15
CA PHE A 376 -26.30 -23.82 9.45
C PHE A 376 -25.20 -23.05 8.73
N CYS A 377 -23.98 -23.58 8.75
CA CYS A 377 -22.85 -23.00 8.05
C CYS A 377 -23.07 -23.12 6.53
N PRO A 378 -22.99 -22.03 5.76
CA PRO A 378 -23.19 -22.05 4.31
C PRO A 378 -22.06 -22.78 3.56
N GLU A 379 -20.88 -22.92 4.17
CA GLU A 379 -19.70 -23.56 3.57
C GLU A 379 -19.65 -25.08 3.82
N CYS A 380 -20.05 -25.54 5.02
CA CYS A 380 -19.88 -26.95 5.40
C CYS A 380 -21.16 -27.66 5.83
N GLY A 381 -22.31 -26.98 5.85
CA GLY A 381 -23.62 -27.53 6.22
C GLY A 381 -23.77 -27.87 7.71
N GLU A 382 -22.72 -27.70 8.52
CA GLU A 382 -22.73 -28.02 9.95
C GLU A 382 -23.57 -26.99 10.74
N LYS A 383 -24.27 -27.45 11.78
CA LYS A 383 -25.17 -26.61 12.58
C LYS A 383 -24.37 -25.53 13.33
N ALA A 384 -24.67 -24.27 13.06
CA ALA A 384 -24.11 -23.13 13.81
C ALA A 384 -24.83 -23.08 15.18
N GLN A 385 -24.07 -23.10 16.27
CA GLN A 385 -24.62 -22.94 17.63
C GLN A 385 -25.04 -21.50 17.87
#